data_AF-A0A8J7Z4I1-F1
#
_entry.id   AF-A0A8J7Z4I1-F1
#
_cell.length_a   1.000
_cell.length_b   1.000
_cell.length_c   1.000
_cell.angle_alpha   90.00
_cell.angle_beta   90.00
_cell.angle_gamma   90.00
#
_symmetry.space_group_name_H-M   'P 1'
#
loop_
_entity.id
_entity.type
_entity.pdbx_description
1 polymer ?
#
loop_
_entity_poly.entity_id
_entity_poly.type
_entity_poly.pdbx_seq_one_letter_code
_entity_poly.pdbx_strand_id
1 'polypeptide(L)'
;MSITRKTSAKKQRALELLMRLKHLYSDAPCTLDYDTPVQLMVATILSAQCTDARVNLVTPALFCRFPDAAALAGADLSELEELVRSTGFYRNKAKNIQAACRMIVEDFNGSVPQTMEALLKLPGVARKTANVVSAHAFGVNLGVTVDTHVKRLSYRLGLTNHTEPVKIERDLMKLIPQPDWENWSIRLIYHGRAVCNARKPECDRCALADLCPSAFLAAQPEKTVAAQG
;
A
#
# COMPACT_ATOMS: atom_id res chain seq x y z
N MET A 1 -0.76 26.03 32.97
CA MET A 1 -1.39 24.75 33.37
C MET A 1 -1.64 23.92 32.12
N SER A 2 -0.80 22.91 31.87
CA SER A 2 -0.88 22.08 30.66
C SER A 2 -1.92 20.99 30.89
N ILE A 3 -3.05 21.07 30.18
CA ILE A 3 -4.09 20.04 30.20
C ILE A 3 -3.55 18.87 29.36
N THR A 4 -2.92 17.90 30.00
CA THR A 4 -2.53 16.63 29.37
C THR A 4 -3.81 15.90 28.93
N ARG A 5 -4.19 16.04 27.66
CA ARG A 5 -5.29 15.26 27.07
C ARG A 5 -5.00 13.78 27.29
N LYS A 6 -5.82 13.12 28.12
CA LYS A 6 -5.75 11.68 28.38
C LYS A 6 -5.90 10.94 27.05
N THR A 7 -4.82 10.30 26.60
CA THR A 7 -4.78 9.57 25.33
C THR A 7 -5.70 8.34 25.43
N SER A 8 -6.51 8.06 24.40
CA SER A 8 -7.43 6.92 24.43
C SER A 8 -6.68 5.59 24.47
N ALA A 9 -7.26 4.57 25.10
CA ALA A 9 -6.66 3.22 25.17
C ALA A 9 -6.32 2.66 23.77
N LYS A 10 -7.16 2.95 22.77
CA LYS A 10 -6.90 2.59 21.37
C LYS A 10 -5.62 3.26 20.83
N LYS A 11 -5.42 4.54 21.12
CA LYS A 11 -4.22 5.28 20.68
C LYS A 11 -2.97 4.83 21.43
N GLN A 12 -3.05 4.57 22.73
CA GLN A 12 -1.93 3.97 23.49
C GLN A 12 -1.50 2.63 22.89
N ARG A 13 -2.46 1.74 22.61
CA ARG A 13 -2.21 0.47 21.92
C ARG A 13 -1.56 0.67 20.54
N ALA A 14 -2.06 1.61 19.74
CA ALA A 14 -1.50 1.89 18.42
C ALA A 14 -0.03 2.33 18.48
N LEU A 15 0.33 3.16 19.46
CA LEU A 15 1.70 3.61 19.67
C LEU A 15 2.62 2.49 20.16
N GLU A 16 2.14 1.63 21.06
CA GLU A 16 2.90 0.45 21.50
C GLU A 16 3.12 -0.53 20.35
N LEU A 17 2.09 -0.81 19.54
CA LEU A 17 2.20 -1.63 18.33
C LEU A 17 3.23 -1.05 17.36
N LEU A 18 3.25 0.27 17.17
CA LEU A 18 4.21 0.96 16.30
C LEU A 18 5.64 0.71 16.78
N MET A 19 5.90 0.83 18.08
CA MET A 19 7.23 0.58 18.66
C MET A 19 7.67 -0.88 18.46
N ARG A 20 6.80 -1.84 18.75
CA ARG A 20 7.13 -3.27 18.58
C ARG A 20 7.34 -3.65 17.12
N LEU A 21 6.49 -3.15 16.22
CA LEU A 21 6.67 -3.36 14.78
C LEU A 21 7.98 -2.75 14.28
N LYS A 22 8.38 -1.58 14.80
CA LYS A 22 9.68 -0.97 14.48
C LYS A 22 10.86 -1.85 14.90
N HIS A 23 10.77 -2.54 16.03
CA HIS A 23 11.81 -3.48 16.44
C HIS A 23 11.82 -4.74 15.56
N LEU A 24 10.66 -5.33 15.31
CA LEU A 24 10.54 -6.57 14.53
C LEU A 24 10.96 -6.39 13.05
N TYR A 25 10.71 -5.20 12.52
CA TYR A 25 10.89 -4.86 11.11
C TYR A 25 11.55 -3.48 11.03
N SER A 26 12.78 -3.40 11.56
CA SER A 26 13.58 -2.17 11.61
C SER A 26 13.91 -1.66 10.21
N ASP A 27 14.16 -2.60 9.29
CA ASP A 27 14.39 -2.35 7.88
C ASP A 27 13.32 -3.10 7.07
N ALA A 28 12.27 -2.37 6.69
CA ALA A 28 11.16 -2.88 5.90
C ALA A 28 11.07 -2.05 4.62
N PRO A 29 11.86 -2.41 3.59
CA PRO A 29 11.90 -1.66 2.34
C PRO A 29 10.58 -1.79 1.57
N CYS A 30 10.42 -0.94 0.55
CA CYS A 30 9.37 -1.16 -0.44
C CYS A 30 9.53 -2.56 -1.04
N THR A 31 8.43 -3.26 -1.26
CA THR A 31 8.44 -4.62 -1.80
C THR A 31 8.48 -4.68 -3.33
N LEU A 32 8.32 -3.52 -4.00
CA LEU A 32 8.41 -3.39 -5.44
C LEU A 32 9.80 -2.88 -5.83
N ASP A 33 10.37 -3.44 -6.88
CA ASP A 33 11.68 -3.04 -7.39
C ASP A 33 11.54 -1.86 -8.36
N TYR A 34 12.28 -0.77 -8.11
CA TYR A 34 12.26 0.46 -8.92
C TYR A 34 13.53 1.30 -8.69
N ASP A 35 13.88 2.10 -9.70
CA ASP A 35 14.97 3.10 -9.62
C ASP A 35 14.44 4.54 -9.69
N THR A 36 13.23 4.75 -10.24
CA THR A 36 12.67 6.09 -10.45
C THR A 36 11.22 6.21 -9.97
N PRO A 37 10.71 7.43 -9.72
CA PRO A 37 9.30 7.64 -9.37
C PRO A 37 8.31 7.10 -10.41
N VAL A 38 8.65 7.19 -11.71
CA VAL A 38 7.83 6.66 -12.81
C VAL A 38 7.79 5.14 -12.73
N GLN A 39 8.93 4.48 -12.53
CA GLN A 39 8.99 3.03 -12.37
C GLN A 39 8.17 2.56 -11.17
N LEU A 40 8.27 3.22 -10.01
CA LEU A 40 7.46 2.88 -8.85
C LEU A 40 5.96 3.03 -9.12
N MET A 41 5.56 4.12 -9.78
CA MET A 41 4.16 4.33 -10.16
C MET A 41 3.65 3.20 -11.04
N VAL A 42 4.41 2.84 -12.08
CA VAL A 42 4.07 1.74 -13.01
C VAL A 42 3.99 0.40 -12.28
N ALA A 43 5.02 0.05 -11.49
CA ALA A 43 5.04 -1.17 -10.70
C ALA A 43 3.83 -1.23 -9.75
N THR A 44 3.45 -0.10 -9.15
CA THR A 44 2.30 -0.03 -8.24
C THR A 44 0.97 -0.19 -8.97
N ILE A 45 0.82 0.37 -10.18
CA ILE A 45 -0.35 0.12 -11.04
C ILE A 45 -0.43 -1.37 -11.41
N LEU A 46 0.69 -2.00 -11.76
CA LEU A 46 0.78 -3.42 -12.06
C LEU A 46 0.43 -4.30 -10.85
N SER A 47 0.78 -3.86 -9.63
CA SER A 47 0.48 -4.55 -8.36
C SER A 47 -1.03 -4.66 -8.06
N ALA A 48 -1.88 -3.86 -8.71
CA ALA A 48 -3.31 -3.94 -8.49
C ALA A 48 -3.85 -5.34 -8.84
N GLN A 49 -4.32 -6.07 -7.83
CA GLN A 49 -4.75 -7.47 -7.96
C GLN A 49 -3.66 -8.40 -8.54
N CYS A 50 -2.39 -8.10 -8.25
CA CYS A 50 -1.23 -8.90 -8.58
C CYS A 50 -0.31 -8.98 -7.35
N THR A 51 0.59 -9.96 -7.30
CA THR A 51 1.59 -10.03 -6.23
C THR A 51 2.82 -9.21 -6.61
N ASP A 52 3.43 -8.53 -5.64
CA ASP A 52 4.68 -7.79 -5.88
C ASP A 52 5.76 -8.69 -6.50
N ALA A 53 5.86 -9.95 -6.04
CA ALA A 53 6.79 -10.92 -6.61
C ALA A 53 6.54 -11.18 -8.11
N ARG A 54 5.29 -11.18 -8.58
CA ARG A 54 4.98 -11.31 -10.01
C ARG A 54 5.32 -10.03 -10.77
N VAL A 55 5.07 -8.86 -10.17
CA VAL A 55 5.43 -7.56 -10.76
C VAL A 55 6.95 -7.46 -10.93
N ASN A 56 7.72 -7.81 -9.91
CA ASN A 56 9.18 -7.74 -9.92
C ASN A 56 9.84 -8.72 -10.92
N LEU A 57 9.12 -9.77 -11.35
CA LEU A 57 9.58 -10.63 -12.46
C LEU A 57 9.40 -9.98 -13.83
N VAL A 58 8.47 -9.05 -13.96
CA VAL A 58 8.09 -8.41 -15.23
C VAL A 58 8.78 -7.07 -15.43
N THR A 59 8.93 -6.30 -14.35
CA THR A 59 9.46 -4.93 -14.40
C THR A 59 10.89 -4.81 -14.96
N PRO A 60 11.84 -5.76 -14.79
CA PRO A 60 13.18 -5.61 -15.36
C PRO A 60 13.18 -5.50 -16.88
N ALA A 61 12.44 -6.37 -17.57
CA ALA A 61 12.33 -6.33 -19.03
C ALA A 61 11.53 -5.09 -19.49
N LEU A 62 10.46 -4.76 -18.76
CA LEU A 62 9.64 -3.58 -19.04
C LEU A 62 10.45 -2.28 -18.94
N PHE A 63 11.21 -2.09 -17.87
CA PHE A 63 11.97 -0.86 -17.62
C PHE A 63 13.26 -0.78 -18.43
N CYS A 64 13.83 -1.93 -18.83
CA CYS A 64 14.89 -1.94 -19.84
C CYS A 64 14.35 -1.42 -21.19
N ARG A 65 13.15 -1.85 -21.58
CA ARG A 65 12.54 -1.45 -22.85
C ARG A 65 11.98 -0.02 -22.82
N PHE A 66 11.35 0.37 -21.72
CA PHE A 66 10.72 1.67 -21.51
C PHE A 66 11.19 2.28 -20.18
N PRO A 67 12.36 2.95 -20.17
CA PRO A 67 13.02 3.38 -18.93
C PRO A 67 12.37 4.57 -18.23
N ASP A 68 11.62 5.41 -18.96
CA ASP A 68 11.06 6.66 -18.45
C ASP A 68 9.62 6.91 -18.95
N ALA A 69 9.04 8.04 -18.51
CA ALA A 69 7.68 8.43 -18.89
C ALA A 69 7.54 8.68 -20.40
N ALA A 70 8.53 9.25 -21.07
CA ALA A 70 8.46 9.52 -22.50
C ALA A 70 8.43 8.22 -23.31
N ALA A 71 9.28 7.25 -22.96
CA ALA A 71 9.33 5.94 -23.58
C ALA A 71 8.01 5.17 -23.39
N LEU A 72 7.44 5.19 -22.17
CA LEU A 72 6.15 4.55 -21.89
C LEU A 72 4.97 5.25 -22.58
N ALA A 73 5.00 6.59 -22.67
CA ALA A 73 3.97 7.38 -23.34
C ALA A 73 3.89 7.08 -24.86
N GLY A 74 5.06 6.90 -25.48
CA GLY A 74 5.23 6.60 -26.90
C GLY A 74 5.29 5.10 -27.24
N ALA A 75 5.19 4.21 -26.25
CA ALA A 75 5.27 2.77 -26.46
C ALA A 75 4.20 2.26 -27.43
N ASP A 76 4.52 1.24 -28.24
CA ASP A 76 3.48 0.49 -28.92
C ASP A 76 2.61 -0.23 -27.88
N LEU A 77 1.28 -0.06 -27.97
CA LEU A 77 0.38 -0.58 -26.95
C LEU A 77 0.39 -2.11 -26.92
N SER A 78 0.53 -2.77 -28.07
CA SER A 78 0.54 -4.24 -28.14
C SER A 78 1.82 -4.83 -27.54
N GLU A 79 2.97 -4.17 -27.75
CA GLU A 79 4.23 -4.50 -27.12
C GLU A 79 4.15 -4.36 -25.58
N LEU A 80 3.62 -3.23 -25.10
CA LEU A 80 3.41 -2.98 -23.68
C LEU A 80 2.46 -4.01 -23.04
N GLU A 81 1.37 -4.34 -23.74
CA GLU A 81 0.41 -5.36 -23.31
C GLU A 81 1.07 -6.74 -23.14
N GLU A 82 1.91 -7.16 -24.10
CA GLU A 82 2.59 -8.46 -24.02
C GLU A 82 3.58 -8.52 -22.86
N LEU A 83 4.39 -7.46 -22.66
CA LEU A 83 5.34 -7.38 -21.55
C LEU A 83 4.65 -7.53 -20.19
N VAL A 84 3.46 -6.93 -20.02
CA VAL A 84 2.74 -6.93 -18.74
C VAL A 84 1.64 -7.99 -18.65
N ARG A 85 1.55 -8.90 -19.64
CA ARG A 85 0.46 -9.89 -19.78
C ARG A 85 0.23 -10.73 -18.54
N SER A 86 1.32 -11.12 -17.87
CA SER A 86 1.27 -11.99 -16.68
C SER A 86 0.80 -11.31 -15.39
N THR A 87 0.53 -9.99 -15.41
CA THR A 87 0.09 -9.23 -14.23
C THR A 87 -1.43 -9.21 -14.03
N GLY A 88 -2.21 -9.81 -14.95
CA GLY A 88 -3.68 -9.83 -14.90
C GLY A 88 -4.31 -8.45 -15.18
N PHE A 89 -5.49 -8.42 -15.81
CA PHE A 89 -6.11 -7.17 -16.32
C PHE A 89 -5.16 -6.31 -17.17
N TYR A 90 -4.19 -6.95 -17.83
CA TYR A 90 -3.02 -6.32 -18.43
C TYR A 90 -3.38 -5.28 -19.50
N ARG A 91 -4.44 -5.50 -20.29
CA ARG A 91 -4.91 -4.53 -21.30
C ARG A 91 -5.29 -3.19 -20.69
N ASN A 92 -6.06 -3.21 -19.60
CA ASN A 92 -6.46 -1.99 -18.92
C ASN A 92 -5.27 -1.35 -18.19
N LYS A 93 -4.38 -2.17 -17.62
CA LYS A 93 -3.15 -1.67 -16.98
C LYS A 93 -2.23 -0.99 -17.98
N ALA A 94 -1.96 -1.61 -19.13
CA ALA A 94 -1.13 -1.06 -20.20
C ALA A 94 -1.68 0.27 -20.73
N LYS A 95 -2.98 0.32 -21.02
CA LYS A 95 -3.67 1.57 -21.42
C LYS A 95 -3.53 2.67 -20.37
N ASN A 96 -3.75 2.35 -19.10
CA ASN A 96 -3.63 3.33 -18.02
C ASN A 96 -2.18 3.80 -17.83
N ILE A 97 -1.21 2.89 -17.87
CA ILE A 97 0.22 3.22 -17.76
C ILE A 97 0.62 4.19 -18.88
N GLN A 98 0.30 3.85 -20.13
CA GLN A 98 0.61 4.71 -21.27
C GLN A 98 -0.06 6.08 -21.14
N ALA A 99 -1.35 6.12 -20.79
CA ALA A 99 -2.09 7.38 -20.65
C ALA A 99 -1.58 8.24 -19.48
N ALA A 100 -1.22 7.63 -18.34
CA ALA A 100 -0.58 8.33 -17.22
C ALA A 100 0.77 8.91 -17.61
N CYS A 101 1.59 8.15 -18.33
CA CYS A 101 2.89 8.63 -18.77
C CYS A 101 2.77 9.76 -19.81
N ARG A 102 1.77 9.70 -20.72
CA ARG A 102 1.45 10.82 -21.63
C ARG A 102 1.09 12.08 -20.86
N MET A 103 0.18 11.97 -19.89
CA MET A 103 -0.20 13.11 -19.04
C MET A 103 0.99 13.66 -18.25
N ILE A 104 1.89 12.79 -17.75
CA ILE A 104 3.13 13.23 -17.09
C ILE A 104 4.01 14.07 -18.02
N VAL A 105 4.17 13.64 -19.28
CA VAL A 105 4.97 14.37 -20.26
C VAL A 105 4.32 15.70 -20.65
N GLU A 106 3.01 15.69 -20.92
CA GLU A 106 2.26 16.83 -21.44
C GLU A 106 1.96 17.89 -20.37
N ASP A 107 1.44 17.46 -19.21
CA ASP A 107 0.89 18.36 -18.19
C ASP A 107 1.85 18.59 -17.01
N PHE A 108 2.85 17.71 -16.82
CA PHE A 108 3.75 17.72 -15.66
C PHE A 108 5.24 17.76 -16.05
N ASN A 109 5.57 18.18 -17.27
CA ASN A 109 6.95 18.36 -17.76
C ASN A 109 7.83 17.11 -17.55
N GLY A 110 7.27 15.92 -17.75
CA GLY A 110 7.98 14.64 -17.62
C GLY A 110 8.22 14.16 -16.19
N SER A 111 7.73 14.88 -15.18
CA SER A 111 7.94 14.55 -13.76
C SER A 111 6.66 14.05 -13.10
N VAL A 112 6.74 12.98 -12.31
CA VAL A 112 5.59 12.49 -11.52
C VAL A 112 5.21 13.56 -10.48
N PRO A 113 3.95 14.02 -10.43
CA PRO A 113 3.53 15.05 -9.50
C PRO A 113 3.57 14.56 -8.04
N GLN A 114 3.76 15.48 -7.11
CA GLN A 114 3.95 15.17 -5.68
C GLN A 114 2.73 15.52 -4.79
N THR A 115 1.64 16.02 -5.38
CA THR A 115 0.42 16.32 -4.63
C THR A 115 -0.63 15.24 -4.85
N MET A 116 -1.41 14.93 -3.80
CA MET A 116 -2.49 13.94 -3.88
C MET A 116 -3.48 14.28 -5.00
N GLU A 117 -3.86 15.56 -5.13
CA GLU A 117 -4.81 16.00 -6.16
C GLU A 117 -4.30 15.72 -7.57
N ALA A 118 -3.02 16.01 -7.84
CA ALA A 118 -2.43 15.78 -9.15
C ALA A 118 -2.17 14.30 -9.42
N LEU A 119 -1.69 13.54 -8.44
CA LEU A 119 -1.50 12.09 -8.56
C LEU A 119 -2.81 11.37 -8.92
N LEU A 120 -3.93 11.78 -8.31
CA LEU A 120 -5.24 11.18 -8.59
C LEU A 120 -5.83 11.54 -9.96
N LYS A 121 -5.24 12.50 -10.69
CA LYS A 121 -5.61 12.79 -12.10
C LYS A 121 -5.01 11.75 -13.06
N LEU A 122 -3.90 11.11 -12.69
CA LEU A 122 -3.21 10.15 -13.54
C LEU A 122 -4.03 8.85 -13.71
N PRO A 123 -4.32 8.41 -14.96
CA PRO A 123 -5.02 7.16 -15.21
C PRO A 123 -4.39 5.95 -14.51
N GLY A 124 -5.21 5.15 -13.84
CA GLY A 124 -4.76 3.98 -13.08
C GLY A 124 -4.15 4.30 -11.71
N VAL A 125 -3.95 5.57 -11.35
CA VAL A 125 -3.48 5.98 -10.03
C VAL A 125 -4.67 6.26 -9.11
N ALA A 126 -4.93 5.29 -8.23
CA ALA A 126 -5.88 5.46 -7.13
C ALA A 126 -5.16 5.92 -5.85
N ARG A 127 -5.94 6.20 -4.80
CA ARG A 127 -5.42 6.71 -3.51
C ARG A 127 -4.31 5.85 -2.89
N LYS A 128 -4.40 4.51 -3.01
CA LYS A 128 -3.33 3.59 -2.58
C LYS A 128 -2.04 3.87 -3.37
N THR A 129 -2.13 3.91 -4.69
CA THR A 129 -0.99 4.15 -5.58
C THR A 129 -0.35 5.51 -5.30
N ALA A 130 -1.17 6.55 -5.11
CA ALA A 130 -0.70 7.89 -4.77
C ALA A 130 0.06 7.93 -3.43
N ASN A 131 -0.45 7.25 -2.39
CA ASN A 131 0.24 7.15 -1.09
C ASN A 131 1.59 6.42 -1.22
N VAL A 132 1.63 5.27 -1.92
CA VAL A 132 2.87 4.49 -2.15
C VAL A 132 3.92 5.34 -2.86
N VAL A 133 3.54 5.96 -3.99
CA VAL A 133 4.46 6.79 -4.78
C VAL A 133 4.95 7.99 -3.97
N SER A 134 4.06 8.72 -3.31
CA SER A 134 4.43 9.90 -2.52
C SER A 134 5.40 9.55 -1.40
N ALA A 135 5.17 8.45 -0.69
CA ALA A 135 6.00 8.08 0.44
C ALA A 135 7.35 7.50 0.01
N HIS A 136 7.36 6.53 -0.91
CA HIS A 136 8.57 5.81 -1.27
C HIS A 136 9.44 6.50 -2.33
N ALA A 137 8.86 7.26 -3.26
CA ALA A 137 9.63 7.99 -4.26
C ALA A 137 10.07 9.38 -3.78
N PHE A 138 9.28 10.03 -2.91
CA PHE A 138 9.50 11.42 -2.52
C PHE A 138 9.69 11.65 -1.02
N GLY A 139 9.51 10.63 -0.17
CA GLY A 139 9.60 10.78 1.29
C GLY A 139 8.46 11.60 1.89
N VAL A 140 7.35 11.78 1.16
CA VAL A 140 6.21 12.60 1.56
C VAL A 140 5.02 11.71 1.96
N ASN A 141 4.76 11.62 3.26
CA ASN A 141 3.63 10.87 3.80
C ASN A 141 2.32 11.67 3.67
N LEU A 142 1.58 11.45 2.57
CA LEU A 142 0.25 12.05 2.34
C LEU A 142 -0.90 11.29 3.01
N GLY A 143 -0.69 10.02 3.32
CA GLY A 143 -1.67 9.15 3.96
C GLY A 143 -1.06 7.80 4.32
N VAL A 144 -1.86 6.96 4.99
CA VAL A 144 -1.48 5.58 5.30
C VAL A 144 -1.89 4.70 4.12
N THR A 145 -0.96 3.94 3.55
CA THR A 145 -1.25 2.98 2.48
C THR A 145 -2.06 1.81 3.02
N VAL A 146 -3.32 1.68 2.62
CA VAL A 146 -4.21 0.57 3.07
C VAL A 146 -4.38 -0.45 1.97
N ASP A 147 -3.65 -1.56 2.08
CA ASP A 147 -3.82 -2.76 1.25
C ASP A 147 -4.64 -3.84 1.99
N THR A 148 -4.62 -5.08 1.48
CA THR A 148 -5.33 -6.20 2.10
C THR A 148 -4.73 -6.64 3.43
N HIS A 149 -3.41 -6.48 3.63
CA HIS A 149 -2.73 -6.78 4.88
C HIS A 149 -3.04 -5.70 5.93
N VAL A 150 -2.85 -4.43 5.58
CA VAL A 150 -3.12 -3.28 6.46
C VAL A 150 -4.60 -3.25 6.85
N LYS A 151 -5.52 -3.48 5.91
CA LYS A 151 -6.96 -3.62 6.21
C LYS A 151 -7.22 -4.72 7.23
N ARG A 152 -6.73 -5.94 6.97
CA ARG A 152 -6.96 -7.11 7.84
C ARG A 152 -6.37 -6.89 9.23
N LEU A 153 -5.12 -6.44 9.32
CA LEU A 153 -4.43 -6.29 10.59
C LEU A 153 -4.97 -5.10 11.38
N SER A 154 -5.33 -3.99 10.73
CA SER A 154 -5.96 -2.85 11.42
C SER A 154 -7.27 -3.25 12.09
N TYR A 155 -8.05 -4.13 11.47
CA TYR A 155 -9.25 -4.71 12.06
C TYR A 155 -8.90 -5.66 13.22
N ARG A 156 -8.02 -6.66 12.99
CA ARG A 156 -7.62 -7.64 14.02
C ARG A 156 -7.01 -7.00 15.28
N LEU A 157 -6.21 -5.96 15.09
CA LEU A 157 -5.57 -5.18 16.16
C LEU A 157 -6.53 -4.20 16.86
N GLY A 158 -7.79 -4.12 16.42
CA GLY A 158 -8.82 -3.26 17.02
C GLY A 158 -8.56 -1.77 16.84
N LEU A 159 -7.95 -1.38 15.72
CA LEU A 159 -7.63 0.01 15.40
C LEU A 159 -8.78 0.69 14.66
N THR A 160 -9.53 -0.06 13.86
CA THR A 160 -10.69 0.41 13.12
C THR A 160 -11.81 -0.64 13.11
N ASN A 161 -13.04 -0.18 12.94
CA ASN A 161 -14.21 -1.03 12.66
C ASN A 161 -14.70 -0.85 11.21
N HIS A 162 -14.03 -0.02 10.41
CA HIS A 162 -14.39 0.21 9.02
C HIS A 162 -13.79 -0.87 8.11
N THR A 163 -14.44 -1.11 6.98
CA THR A 163 -13.97 -2.06 5.95
C THR A 163 -13.46 -1.35 4.70
N GLU A 164 -13.81 -0.08 4.55
CA GLU A 164 -13.52 0.76 3.40
C GLU A 164 -12.11 1.39 3.56
N PRO A 165 -11.18 1.18 2.62
CA PRO A 165 -9.78 1.61 2.76
C PRO A 165 -9.60 3.09 3.14
N VAL A 166 -10.38 3.99 2.55
CA VAL A 166 -10.30 5.44 2.83
C VAL A 166 -10.70 5.78 4.27
N LYS A 167 -11.67 5.06 4.85
CA LYS A 167 -12.07 5.26 6.25
C LYS A 167 -11.01 4.68 7.20
N ILE A 168 -10.46 3.51 6.86
CA ILE A 168 -9.36 2.89 7.61
C ILE A 168 -8.14 3.82 7.63
N GLU A 169 -7.73 4.36 6.49
CA GLU A 169 -6.65 5.34 6.37
C GLU A 169 -6.86 6.52 7.33
N ARG A 170 -8.06 7.12 7.30
CA ARG A 170 -8.41 8.26 8.18
C ARG A 170 -8.37 7.89 9.66
N ASP A 171 -8.75 6.68 10.03
CA ASP A 171 -8.63 6.21 11.42
C ASP A 171 -7.17 6.06 11.83
N LEU A 172 -6.35 5.43 10.99
CA LEU A 172 -4.93 5.22 11.26
C LEU A 172 -4.17 6.54 11.35
N MET A 173 -4.47 7.51 10.49
CA MET A 173 -3.86 8.86 10.54
C MET A 173 -4.13 9.61 11.86
N LYS A 174 -5.23 9.31 12.57
CA LYS A 174 -5.52 9.90 13.90
C LYS A 174 -4.74 9.22 15.03
N LEU A 175 -4.33 7.97 14.83
CA LEU A 175 -3.69 7.13 15.82
C LEU A 175 -2.15 7.18 15.71
N ILE A 176 -1.63 7.17 14.50
CA ILE A 176 -0.20 7.04 14.18
C ILE A 176 0.39 8.42 13.82
N PRO A 177 1.57 8.79 14.35
CA PRO A 177 2.28 10.01 13.91
C PRO A 177 2.57 10.01 12.42
N GLN A 178 2.42 11.17 11.77
CA GLN A 178 2.61 11.30 10.32
C GLN A 178 3.97 10.81 9.79
N PRO A 179 5.12 11.04 10.47
CA PRO A 179 6.40 10.50 10.01
C PRO A 179 6.45 8.98 9.91
N ASP A 180 5.56 8.27 10.62
CA ASP A 180 5.51 6.82 10.67
C ASP A 180 4.46 6.19 9.75
N TRP A 181 3.69 6.95 8.98
CA TRP A 181 2.56 6.40 8.20
C TRP A 181 2.96 5.33 7.17
N GLU A 182 4.00 5.56 6.37
CA GLU A 182 4.43 4.55 5.41
C GLU A 182 5.13 3.38 6.11
N ASN A 183 6.01 3.67 7.06
CA ASN A 183 6.65 2.65 7.88
C ASN A 183 5.63 1.76 8.61
N TRP A 184 4.51 2.32 9.04
CA TRP A 184 3.40 1.55 9.61
C TRP A 184 2.80 0.59 8.59
N SER A 185 2.46 1.08 7.39
CA SER A 185 1.90 0.27 6.31
C SER A 185 2.81 -0.89 5.92
N ILE A 186 4.08 -0.61 5.61
CA ILE A 186 5.02 -1.63 5.17
C ILE A 186 5.28 -2.67 6.27
N ARG A 187 5.44 -2.26 7.53
CA ARG A 187 5.64 -3.21 8.64
C ARG A 187 4.44 -4.10 8.90
N LEU A 188 3.21 -3.58 8.72
CA LEU A 188 2.01 -4.42 8.77
C LEU A 188 1.94 -5.40 7.59
N ILE A 189 2.39 -5.02 6.40
CA ILE A 189 2.49 -5.94 5.26
C ILE A 189 3.44 -7.09 5.60
N TYR A 190 4.66 -6.79 6.08
CA TYR A 190 5.63 -7.79 6.51
C TYR A 190 5.07 -8.68 7.63
N HIS A 191 4.51 -8.09 8.68
CA HIS A 191 3.90 -8.85 9.78
C HIS A 191 2.74 -9.73 9.32
N GLY A 192 1.91 -9.22 8.41
CA GLY A 192 0.79 -9.96 7.84
C GLY A 192 1.21 -11.13 6.95
N ARG A 193 2.41 -11.07 6.34
CA ARG A 193 3.00 -12.17 5.56
C ARG A 193 3.67 -13.21 6.47
N ALA A 194 4.46 -12.76 7.45
CA ALA A 194 5.30 -13.63 8.29
C ALA A 194 4.57 -14.31 9.46
N VAL A 195 3.57 -13.63 10.06
CA VAL A 195 2.94 -14.08 11.32
C VAL A 195 1.42 -14.07 11.23
N CYS A 196 0.83 -12.97 10.80
CA CYS A 196 -0.62 -12.77 10.82
C CYS A 196 -1.27 -13.12 9.47
N ASN A 197 -1.05 -14.36 8.99
CA ASN A 197 -1.65 -14.87 7.75
C ASN A 197 -3.19 -14.77 7.79
N ALA A 198 -3.80 -14.61 6.62
CA ALA A 198 -5.25 -14.47 6.51
C ALA A 198 -6.00 -15.69 7.05
N ARG A 199 -5.58 -16.91 6.70
CA ARG A 199 -6.30 -18.15 7.02
C ARG A 199 -5.94 -18.72 8.39
N LYS A 200 -4.65 -18.81 8.70
CA LYS A 200 -4.14 -19.40 9.94
C LYS A 200 -3.06 -18.50 10.54
N PRO A 201 -3.43 -17.45 11.30
CA PRO A 201 -2.43 -16.61 11.95
C PRO A 201 -1.73 -17.39 13.07
N GLU A 202 -0.44 -17.15 13.23
CA GLU A 202 0.39 -17.84 14.22
C GLU A 202 0.42 -17.05 15.53
N CYS A 203 -0.74 -16.95 16.19
CA CYS A 203 -0.93 -16.14 17.41
C CYS A 203 0.00 -16.57 18.55
N ASP A 204 0.30 -17.87 18.68
CA ASP A 204 1.17 -18.41 19.74
C ASP A 204 2.59 -17.81 19.70
N ARG A 205 3.09 -17.47 18.51
CA ARG A 205 4.42 -16.86 18.32
C ARG A 205 4.37 -15.36 18.00
N CYS A 206 3.20 -14.73 18.08
CA CYS A 206 3.02 -13.34 17.70
C CYS A 206 3.41 -12.40 18.84
N ALA A 207 4.48 -11.61 18.64
CA ALA A 207 4.95 -10.59 19.59
C ALA A 207 3.97 -9.42 19.84
N LEU A 208 2.81 -9.42 19.17
CA LEU A 208 1.73 -8.45 19.34
C LEU A 208 0.48 -9.06 19.99
N ALA A 209 0.50 -10.36 20.34
CA ALA A 209 -0.68 -11.11 20.77
C ALA A 209 -1.30 -10.55 22.06
N ASP A 210 -0.49 -10.13 23.03
CA ASP A 210 -0.91 -9.51 24.29
C ASP A 210 -1.65 -8.18 24.11
N LEU A 211 -1.43 -7.49 22.97
CA LEU A 211 -2.10 -6.24 22.62
C LEU A 211 -3.28 -6.45 21.66
N CYS A 212 -3.39 -7.63 21.07
CA CYS A 212 -4.29 -7.91 19.96
C CYS A 212 -5.63 -8.46 20.47
N PRO A 213 -6.75 -7.72 20.35
CA PRO A 213 -8.06 -8.19 20.81
C PRO A 213 -8.59 -9.38 20.00
N SER A 214 -8.00 -9.67 18.84
CA SER A 214 -8.38 -10.82 18.00
C SER A 214 -7.44 -12.03 18.14
N ALA A 215 -6.41 -11.96 18.99
CA ALA A 215 -5.49 -13.08 19.21
C ALA A 215 -6.27 -14.32 19.67
N PHE A 216 -5.95 -15.48 19.10
CA PHE A 216 -6.59 -16.76 19.40
C PHE A 216 -8.09 -16.88 19.03
N LEU A 217 -8.72 -15.81 18.54
CA LEU A 217 -10.12 -15.83 18.08
C LEU A 217 -10.26 -16.22 16.60
N ALA A 218 -9.21 -15.98 15.81
CA ALA A 218 -9.22 -16.11 14.35
C ALA A 218 -9.17 -17.55 13.81
N ALA A 219 -9.33 -18.57 14.66
CA ALA A 219 -9.48 -19.97 14.27
C ALA A 219 -10.93 -20.38 13.97
N GLN A 220 -11.90 -19.46 14.10
CA GLN A 220 -13.30 -19.69 13.77
C GLN A 220 -13.62 -19.15 12.36
N PRO A 221 -14.27 -19.93 11.47
CA PRO A 221 -14.60 -19.50 10.12
C PRO A 221 -15.50 -18.25 10.14
N GLU A 222 -15.22 -17.30 9.23
CA GLU A 222 -15.95 -16.04 9.09
C GLU A 222 -17.47 -16.29 9.04
N LYS A 223 -18.21 -15.78 10.03
CA LYS A 223 -19.65 -15.66 9.92
C LYS A 223 -19.95 -14.66 8.80
N THR A 224 -20.53 -15.17 7.71
CA THR A 224 -21.15 -14.40 6.65
C THR A 224 -22.05 -13.34 7.27
N VAL A 225 -21.68 -12.06 7.19
CA VAL A 225 -22.57 -10.96 7.55
C VAL A 225 -23.63 -10.93 6.46
N ALA A 226 -24.79 -11.51 6.78
CA ALA A 226 -25.99 -11.40 5.96
C ALA A 226 -26.31 -9.91 5.78
N ALA A 227 -26.41 -9.48 4.52
CA ALA A 227 -27.00 -8.20 4.18
C ALA A 227 -28.41 -8.15 4.77
N GLN A 228 -28.67 -7.21 5.67
CA GLN A 228 -30.01 -6.81 6.05
C GLN A 228 -30.34 -5.55 5.25
N GLY A 229 -31.47 -5.62 4.55
CA GLY A 229 -31.95 -4.63 3.59
C GLY A 229 -32.62 -3.41 4.21
#